data_AF-A0A354ZAE4-F1
#
_entry.id   AF-A0A354ZAE4-F1
#
_cell.length_a   1.000
_cell.length_b   1.000
_cell.length_c   1.000
_cell.angle_alpha   90.00
_cell.angle_beta   90.00
_cell.angle_gamma   90.00
#
_symmetry.space_group_name_H-M   'P 1'
#
loop_
_entity.id
_entity.type
_entity.pdbx_description
1 polymer ?
#
loop_
_entity_poly.entity_id
_entity_poly.type
_entity_poly.pdbx_seq_one_letter_code
_entity_poly.pdbx_strand_id
1 'polypeptide(L)'
;TIRFTVRQNGAGFCHLGRRTCFDDGYGLEKLNRTIAHRMKEAPQGSYTRRLFSDEALLASKLREEAQELAQSKTKDEAVAEAADLMYFALVKTISMGGSFVDIEAELERRSLRVTRRGGDAKPGFEETEGKLEWKSIH
;
A
#
# COMPACT_ATOMS: atom_id res chain seq x y z
N THR A 1 -21.29 -25.49 -15.47
CA THR A 1 -21.33 -24.18 -14.79
C THR A 1 -20.85 -23.12 -15.76
N ILE A 2 -21.57 -22.00 -15.89
CA ILE A 2 -21.15 -20.86 -16.69
C ILE A 2 -20.71 -19.75 -15.73
N ARG A 3 -19.61 -19.06 -16.04
CA ARG A 3 -19.06 -17.97 -15.24
C ARG A 3 -18.90 -16.73 -16.12
N PHE A 4 -19.26 -15.59 -15.57
CA PHE A 4 -19.18 -14.30 -16.25
C PHE A 4 -18.22 -13.38 -15.50
N THR A 5 -17.46 -12.57 -16.25
CA THR A 5 -16.69 -11.44 -15.72
C THR A 5 -17.44 -10.16 -16.07
N VAL A 6 -17.79 -9.38 -15.06
CA VAL A 6 -18.62 -8.17 -15.22
C VAL A 6 -17.89 -6.98 -14.62
N ARG A 7 -17.86 -5.85 -15.33
CA ARG A 7 -17.44 -4.55 -14.78
C ARG A 7 -18.67 -3.87 -14.20
N GLN A 8 -18.68 -3.65 -12.88
CA GLN A 8 -19.77 -2.97 -12.19
C GLN A 8 -19.51 -1.46 -12.09
N ASN A 9 -20.55 -0.67 -12.29
CA ASN A 9 -20.54 0.79 -12.12
C ASN A 9 -21.44 1.21 -10.94
N GLY A 10 -21.11 2.32 -10.29
CA GLY A 10 -21.87 2.85 -9.15
C GLY A 10 -21.61 2.11 -7.83
N ALA A 11 -22.60 2.11 -6.93
CA ALA A 11 -22.46 1.56 -5.57
C ALA A 11 -22.26 0.04 -5.56
N GLY A 12 -22.76 -0.67 -6.57
CA GLY A 12 -22.62 -2.12 -6.67
C GLY A 12 -23.82 -2.85 -7.24
N PHE A 13 -23.76 -4.19 -7.17
CA PHE A 13 -24.84 -5.07 -7.61
C PHE A 13 -25.89 -5.35 -6.52
N CYS A 14 -25.54 -5.14 -5.24
CA CYS A 14 -26.45 -5.48 -4.15
C CYS A 14 -27.61 -4.48 -4.06
N HIS A 15 -28.82 -4.99 -3.86
CA HIS A 15 -30.03 -4.20 -3.64
C HIS A 15 -29.97 -3.31 -2.37
N LEU A 16 -28.99 -3.53 -1.48
CA LEU A 16 -28.72 -2.71 -0.31
C LEU A 16 -27.67 -1.61 -0.57
N GLY A 17 -27.30 -1.35 -1.84
CA GLY A 17 -26.30 -0.35 -2.19
C GLY A 17 -24.85 -0.78 -1.91
N ARG A 18 -24.59 -2.09 -1.83
CA ARG A 18 -23.26 -2.69 -1.60
C ARG A 18 -22.68 -3.27 -2.89
N ARG A 19 -21.36 -3.45 -2.95
CA ARG A 19 -20.69 -4.02 -4.15
C ARG A 19 -21.12 -5.46 -4.43
N THR A 20 -21.22 -6.29 -3.40
CA THR A 20 -21.62 -7.69 -3.53
C THR A 20 -22.82 -8.00 -2.63
N CYS A 21 -23.54 -9.09 -2.97
CA CYS A 21 -24.64 -9.57 -2.13
C CYS A 21 -24.17 -10.29 -0.86
N PHE A 22 -22.90 -10.67 -0.80
CA PHE A 22 -22.38 -11.59 0.23
C PHE A 22 -21.56 -10.87 1.31
N ASP A 23 -20.87 -9.78 0.94
CA ASP A 23 -20.14 -8.90 1.85
C ASP A 23 -19.80 -7.54 1.20
N ASP A 24 -19.12 -6.69 1.97
CA ASP A 24 -18.61 -5.40 1.52
C ASP A 24 -17.11 -5.46 1.11
N GLY A 25 -16.63 -6.67 0.79
CA GLY A 25 -15.22 -6.99 0.52
C GLY A 25 -14.34 -7.08 1.78
N TYR A 26 -13.10 -7.53 1.57
CA TYR A 26 -12.02 -7.57 2.58
C TYR A 26 -10.65 -7.39 1.92
N GLY A 27 -9.61 -7.16 2.74
CA GLY A 27 -8.23 -7.05 2.27
C GLY A 27 -7.93 -5.82 1.40
N LEU A 28 -6.96 -5.96 0.50
CA LEU A 28 -6.39 -4.85 -0.27
C LEU A 28 -7.37 -4.20 -1.25
N GLU A 29 -8.33 -4.93 -1.80
CA GLU A 29 -9.37 -4.37 -2.68
C GLU A 29 -10.25 -3.36 -1.91
N LYS A 30 -10.71 -3.75 -0.72
CA LYS A 30 -11.49 -2.87 0.16
C LYS A 30 -10.67 -1.68 0.63
N LEU A 31 -9.40 -1.91 0.96
CA LEU A 31 -8.49 -0.84 1.36
C LEU A 31 -8.30 0.18 0.23
N ASN A 32 -8.00 -0.28 -0.98
CA ASN A 32 -7.84 0.55 -2.17
C ASN A 32 -9.09 1.41 -2.43
N ARG A 33 -10.29 0.82 -2.34
CA ARG A 33 -11.55 1.56 -2.47
C ARG A 33 -11.72 2.62 -1.38
N THR A 34 -11.41 2.26 -0.14
CA THR A 34 -11.51 3.17 1.02
C THR A 34 -10.56 4.36 0.87
N ILE A 35 -9.31 4.12 0.46
CA ILE A 35 -8.30 5.15 0.22
C ILE A 35 -8.74 6.06 -0.93
N ALA A 36 -9.18 5.50 -2.07
CA ALA A 36 -9.64 6.28 -3.22
C ALA A 36 -10.87 7.15 -2.89
N HIS A 37 -11.81 6.63 -2.09
CA HIS A 37 -12.95 7.40 -1.61
C HIS A 37 -12.52 8.55 -0.69
N ARG A 38 -11.67 8.26 0.29
CA ARG A 38 -11.13 9.29 1.21
C ARG A 38 -10.31 10.34 0.47
N MET A 39 -9.58 10.01 -0.59
CA MET A 39 -8.87 11.01 -1.38
C MET A 39 -9.83 12.07 -1.94
N LYS A 40 -11.02 11.66 -2.39
CA LYS A 40 -12.03 12.56 -2.97
C LYS A 40 -12.78 13.34 -1.88
N GLU A 41 -13.16 12.67 -0.80
CA GLU A 41 -14.13 13.21 0.18
C GLU A 41 -13.56 13.59 1.53
N ALA A 42 -12.26 13.38 1.80
CA ALA A 42 -11.70 13.61 3.12
C ALA A 42 -11.86 15.07 3.56
N PRO A 43 -12.47 15.32 4.75
CA PRO A 43 -12.56 16.65 5.33
C PRO A 43 -11.18 17.28 5.52
N GLN A 44 -11.13 18.61 5.46
CA GLN A 44 -9.92 19.34 5.84
C GLN A 44 -9.51 18.96 7.27
N GLY A 45 -8.23 18.60 7.46
CA GLY A 45 -7.66 18.22 8.76
C GLY A 45 -7.59 16.72 9.06
N SER A 46 -8.19 15.84 8.25
CA SER A 46 -8.03 14.40 8.48
C SER A 46 -6.61 13.90 8.17
N TYR A 47 -6.12 12.94 8.95
CA TYR A 47 -4.77 12.36 8.79
C TYR A 47 -4.53 11.83 7.37
N THR A 48 -5.52 11.15 6.78
CA THR A 48 -5.47 10.67 5.40
C THR A 48 -5.33 11.82 4.39
N ARG A 49 -6.02 12.96 4.58
CA ARG A 49 -5.87 14.14 3.71
C ARG A 49 -4.45 14.71 3.80
N ARG A 50 -3.88 14.78 5.00
CA ARG A 50 -2.50 15.26 5.22
C ARG A 50 -1.48 14.40 4.49
N LEU A 51 -1.62 13.08 4.54
CA LEU A 51 -0.77 12.15 3.79
C LEU A 51 -0.84 12.35 2.27
N PHE A 52 -2.00 12.77 1.75
CA PHE A 52 -2.15 13.07 0.32
C PHE A 52 -1.60 14.43 -0.08
N SER A 53 -1.64 15.43 0.81
CA SER A 53 -1.17 16.79 0.53
C SER A 53 0.30 17.01 0.82
N ASP A 54 0.91 16.18 1.68
CA ASP A 54 2.29 16.31 2.14
C ASP A 54 3.12 15.14 1.64
N GLU A 55 3.76 15.33 0.48
CA GLU A 55 4.60 14.31 -0.14
C GLU A 55 5.82 13.95 0.71
N ALA A 56 6.36 14.90 1.47
CA ALA A 56 7.52 14.67 2.33
C ALA A 56 7.14 13.79 3.52
N LEU A 57 5.99 14.03 4.14
CA LEU A 57 5.44 13.19 5.20
C LEU A 57 5.21 11.76 4.71
N LEU A 58 4.57 11.59 3.54
CA LEU A 58 4.31 10.27 2.96
C LEU A 58 5.61 9.52 2.65
N ALA A 59 6.61 10.21 2.08
CA ALA A 59 7.92 9.62 1.81
C ALA A 59 8.72 9.31 3.09
N SER A 60 8.51 10.06 4.18
CA SER A 60 9.07 9.75 5.49
C SER A 60 8.44 8.47 6.04
N LYS A 61 7.10 8.39 6.05
CA LYS A 61 6.38 7.21 6.53
C LYS A 61 6.75 5.95 5.75
N LEU A 62 6.79 6.00 4.43
CA LEU A 62 7.24 4.86 3.62
C LEU A 62 8.63 4.32 4.00
N ARG A 63 9.57 5.20 4.38
CA ARG A 63 10.91 4.79 4.79
C ARG A 63 10.93 4.21 6.20
N GLU A 64 10.17 4.82 7.12
CA GLU A 64 9.98 4.35 8.50
C GLU A 64 9.40 2.93 8.52
N GLU A 65 8.23 2.70 7.92
CA GLU A 65 7.58 1.38 7.95
C GLU A 65 8.44 0.30 7.24
N ALA A 66 9.18 0.68 6.18
CA ALA A 66 10.08 -0.24 5.50
C ALA A 66 11.27 -0.64 6.39
N GLN A 67 11.78 0.29 7.20
CA GLN A 67 12.83 0.03 8.16
C GLN A 67 12.32 -0.82 9.34
N GLU A 68 11.15 -0.51 9.88
CA GLU A 68 10.52 -1.28 10.97
C GLU A 68 10.20 -2.71 10.53
N LEU A 69 9.69 -2.88 9.30
CA LEU A 69 9.50 -4.21 8.71
C LEU A 69 10.81 -4.99 8.57
N ALA A 70 11.90 -4.32 8.15
CA ALA A 70 13.21 -4.96 8.04
C ALA A 70 13.80 -5.35 9.41
N GLN A 71 13.46 -4.62 10.47
CA GLN A 71 13.94 -4.84 11.83
C GLN A 71 13.04 -5.76 12.68
N SER A 72 11.84 -6.08 12.19
CA SER A 72 10.86 -6.93 12.87
C SER A 72 11.46 -8.28 13.28
N LYS A 73 11.23 -8.68 14.54
CA LYS A 73 11.77 -9.92 15.12
C LYS A 73 10.69 -10.96 15.38
N THR A 74 9.44 -10.54 15.40
CA THR A 74 8.29 -11.43 15.58
C THR A 74 7.38 -11.43 14.35
N LYS A 75 6.57 -12.49 14.23
CA LYS A 75 5.55 -12.59 13.19
C LYS A 75 4.54 -11.44 13.29
N ASP A 76 4.14 -11.08 14.49
CA ASP A 76 3.08 -10.09 14.70
C ASP A 76 3.58 -8.68 14.36
N GLU A 77 4.82 -8.35 14.73
CA GLU A 77 5.52 -7.13 14.27
C GLU A 77 5.59 -7.11 12.74
N ALA A 78 6.13 -8.15 12.11
CA ALA A 78 6.29 -8.18 10.66
C ALA A 78 4.96 -8.05 9.90
N VAL A 79 3.87 -8.60 10.44
CA VAL A 79 2.52 -8.45 9.86
C VAL A 79 2.02 -7.01 10.01
N ALA A 80 2.23 -6.38 11.16
CA ALA A 80 1.83 -4.99 11.40
C ALA A 80 2.58 -4.03 10.45
N GLU A 81 3.91 -4.10 10.42
CA GLU A 81 4.72 -3.19 9.61
C GLU A 81 4.53 -3.43 8.11
N ALA A 82 4.32 -4.68 7.69
CA ALA A 82 3.98 -4.98 6.30
C ALA A 82 2.61 -4.39 5.91
N ALA A 83 1.63 -4.41 6.82
CA ALA A 83 0.33 -3.82 6.56
C ALA A 83 0.42 -2.30 6.41
N ASP A 84 1.18 -1.63 7.27
CA ASP A 84 1.39 -0.18 7.21
C ASP A 84 2.22 0.23 5.98
N LEU A 85 3.27 -0.51 5.65
CA LEU A 85 4.02 -0.31 4.41
C LEU A 85 3.12 -0.45 3.17
N MET A 86 2.27 -1.49 3.10
CA MET A 86 1.31 -1.67 2.01
C MET A 86 0.29 -0.53 1.95
N TYR A 87 -0.16 -0.03 3.10
CA TYR A 87 -1.07 1.11 3.18
C TYR A 87 -0.45 2.35 2.53
N PHE A 88 0.76 2.75 2.95
CA PHE A 88 1.41 3.94 2.39
C PHE A 88 1.81 3.76 0.93
N ALA A 89 2.19 2.54 0.51
CA ALA A 89 2.48 2.24 -0.89
C ALA A 89 1.23 2.43 -1.78
N LEU A 90 0.07 1.99 -1.30
CA LEU A 90 -1.22 2.23 -1.98
C LEU A 90 -1.57 3.71 -2.03
N VAL A 91 -1.44 4.44 -0.91
CA VAL A 91 -1.67 5.90 -0.86
C VAL A 91 -0.79 6.62 -1.89
N LYS A 92 0.51 6.29 -1.95
CA LYS A 92 1.43 6.89 -2.92
C LYS A 92 1.03 6.57 -4.35
N THR A 93 0.73 5.30 -4.66
CA THR A 93 0.35 4.88 -6.01
C THR A 93 -0.94 5.58 -6.48
N ILE A 94 -1.95 5.67 -5.61
CA ILE A 94 -3.21 6.35 -5.90
C ILE A 94 -3.01 7.86 -6.07
N SER A 95 -2.15 8.49 -5.25
CA SER A 95 -1.82 9.91 -5.41
C SER A 95 -1.20 10.24 -6.77
N MET A 96 -0.54 9.25 -7.40
CA MET A 96 0.05 9.36 -8.73
C MET A 96 -0.89 8.92 -9.86
N GLY A 97 -2.16 8.64 -9.56
CA GLY A 97 -3.17 8.21 -10.52
C GLY A 97 -3.16 6.72 -10.86
N GLY A 98 -2.32 5.92 -10.18
CA GLY A 98 -2.35 4.46 -10.29
C GLY A 98 -3.42 3.83 -9.40
N SER A 99 -3.55 2.51 -9.48
CA SER A 99 -4.51 1.72 -8.71
C SER A 99 -3.91 0.42 -8.19
N PHE A 100 -4.57 -0.22 -7.22
CA PHE A 100 -4.21 -1.57 -6.79
C PHE A 100 -4.19 -2.59 -7.95
N VAL A 101 -5.10 -2.45 -8.93
CA VAL A 101 -5.13 -3.31 -10.11
C VAL A 101 -3.86 -3.17 -10.95
N ASP A 102 -3.30 -1.96 -11.05
CA ASP A 102 -2.04 -1.72 -11.76
C ASP A 102 -0.86 -2.40 -11.04
N ILE A 103 -0.87 -2.41 -9.70
CA ILE A 103 0.11 -3.13 -8.88
C ILE A 103 -0.02 -4.64 -9.09
N GLU A 104 -1.24 -5.19 -9.06
CA GLU A 104 -1.48 -6.61 -9.31
C GLU A 104 -1.01 -7.02 -10.71
N ALA A 105 -1.33 -6.22 -11.74
CA ALA A 105 -0.88 -6.46 -13.11
C ALA A 105 0.65 -6.42 -13.22
N GLU A 106 1.31 -5.51 -12.49
CA GLU A 106 2.77 -5.45 -12.43
C GLU A 106 3.38 -6.67 -11.74
N LEU A 107 2.80 -7.12 -10.63
CA LEU A 107 3.24 -8.32 -9.91
C LEU A 107 3.10 -9.57 -10.77
N GLU A 108 1.97 -9.71 -11.48
CA GLU A 108 1.74 -10.83 -12.40
C GLU A 108 2.74 -10.80 -13.57
N ARG A 109 3.01 -9.63 -14.13
CA ARG A 109 4.04 -9.49 -15.17
C ARG A 109 5.42 -9.92 -14.69
N ARG A 110 5.74 -9.70 -13.40
CA ARG A 110 7.02 -10.11 -12.79
C ARG A 110 7.04 -11.59 -12.46
N SER A 111 5.94 -12.18 -11.99
CA SER A 111 5.86 -13.61 -11.67
C SER A 111 6.08 -14.49 -12.91
N LEU A 112 5.58 -14.04 -14.06
CA LEU A 112 5.81 -14.67 -15.37
C LEU A 112 7.26 -14.55 -15.87
N ARG A 113 8.02 -13.59 -15.32
CA ARG A 113 9.43 -13.37 -15.65
C ARG A 113 10.30 -14.16 -14.66
N VAL A 114 10.38 -15.48 -14.85
CA VAL A 114 11.29 -16.38 -14.11
C VAL A 114 12.74 -16.16 -14.56
N THR A 115 13.23 -14.93 -14.49
CA THR A 115 14.66 -14.64 -14.50
C THR A 115 15.01 -14.26 -13.07
N ARG A 116 15.55 -15.22 -12.31
CA ARG A 116 16.15 -14.96 -11.00
C ARG A 116 17.19 -13.86 -11.18
N ARG A 117 16.87 -12.62 -10.79
CA ARG A 117 17.94 -11.66 -10.49
C ARG A 117 18.80 -12.32 -9.41
N GLY A 118 20.13 -12.32 -9.59
CA GLY A 118 21.02 -12.54 -8.45
C GLY A 118 20.53 -11.62 -7.34
N GLY A 119 20.27 -12.17 -6.15
CA GLY A 119 19.60 -11.48 -5.05
C GLY A 119 20.40 -10.34 -4.44
N ASP A 120 21.30 -9.73 -5.22
CA ASP A 120 22.19 -8.67 -4.81
C ASP A 120 21.38 -7.38 -4.66
N ALA A 121 21.53 -6.75 -3.50
CA ALA A 121 20.92 -5.46 -3.23
C ALA A 121 21.40 -4.43 -4.28
N LYS A 122 20.55 -3.46 -4.60
CA LYS A 122 20.98 -2.35 -5.48
C LYS A 122 22.12 -1.59 -4.78
N PRO A 123 23.14 -1.09 -5.52
CA PRO A 123 24.35 -0.45 -4.97
C PRO A 123 24.11 0.96 -4.35
N GLY A 124 22.97 1.18 -3.71
CA GLY A 124 22.66 2.38 -2.94
C GLY A 124 22.09 2.09 -1.54
N PHE A 125 21.93 0.82 -1.15
CA PHE A 125 21.50 0.42 0.20
C PHE A 125 22.64 -0.11 1.08
N GLU A 126 23.83 -0.35 0.52
CA GLU A 126 24.96 -0.95 1.24
C GLU A 126 25.80 0.07 2.05
N GLU A 127 25.70 1.38 1.82
CA GLU A 127 26.70 2.34 2.32
C GLU A 127 26.26 3.37 3.37
N THR A 128 25.04 3.33 3.92
CA THR A 128 24.63 4.34 4.94
C THR A 128 24.01 3.82 6.23
N GLU A 129 24.13 2.54 6.57
CA GLU A 129 23.74 2.05 7.92
C GLU A 129 24.89 2.04 8.94
N GLY A 130 26.06 2.58 8.58
CA GLY A 130 27.29 2.28 9.29
C GLY A 130 27.96 3.37 10.13
N LYS A 131 27.47 4.62 10.20
CA LYS A 131 28.19 5.71 10.93
C LYS A 131 27.38 7.01 11.06
N LEU A 132 26.42 7.06 11.98
CA LEU A 132 26.18 8.28 12.76
C LEU A 132 25.58 7.84 14.11
N GLU A 133 26.45 7.83 15.12
CA GLU A 133 26.10 7.68 16.53
C GLU A 133 25.13 8.81 16.91
N TRP A 134 23.82 8.55 16.90
CA TRP A 134 22.81 9.50 17.35
C TRP A 134 22.85 9.56 18.88
N LYS A 135 23.46 10.62 19.43
CA LYS A 135 23.37 10.92 20.85
C LYS A 135 21.98 11.45 21.16
N SER A 136 21.28 10.70 22.01
CA SER A 136 20.08 11.11 22.71
C SER A 136 20.22 12.52 23.28
N ILE A 137 19.22 13.37 23.02
CA ILE A 137 18.99 14.61 23.74
C ILE A 137 17.51 14.63 24.11
N HIS A 138 17.26 14.38 25.40
CA HIS A 138 16.08 14.75 26.21
C HIS A 138 14.71 14.51 25.59
#